data_AF-A0A969HMH0-F1
#
_entry.id   AF-A0A969HMH0-F1
#
_cell.length_a   1.000
_cell.length_b   1.000
_cell.length_c   1.000
_cell.angle_alpha   90.00
_cell.angle_beta   90.00
_cell.angle_gamma   90.00
#
_symmetry.space_group_name_H-M   'P 1'
#
loop_
_entity.id
_entity.type
_entity.pdbx_description
1 polymer ?
#
loop_
_entity_poly.entity_id
_entity_poly.type
_entity_poly.pdbx_seq_one_letter_code
_entity_poly.pdbx_strand_id
1 'polypeptide(L)'
;MLLEPGHTPLAMYLLSFGTSYELYVNGQYITANGKVATHREDIEPYALPQVCSFDNGGDTLDIIVQVANFSHKYGGFWHSIRLGASTQIQMSRDRQVAVDVLLAGSFFIMSIYHFGIFSAAP
;
A
#
# COMPACT_ATOMS: atom_id res chain seq x y z
N MET A 1 12.32 -16.89 2.89
CA MET A 1 12.51 -16.18 4.16
C MET A 1 12.02 -17.11 5.25
N LEU A 2 12.84 -17.48 6.24
CA LEU A 2 12.44 -18.39 7.32
C LEU A 2 11.61 -17.61 8.35
N LEU A 3 10.42 -18.11 8.69
CA LEU A 3 9.46 -17.46 9.58
C LEU A 3 9.50 -18.12 10.97
N GLU A 4 9.34 -17.35 12.05
CA GLU A 4 9.24 -17.93 13.40
C GLU A 4 7.93 -18.72 13.56
N PRO A 5 7.94 -19.87 14.25
CA PRO A 5 6.74 -20.70 14.41
C PRO A 5 5.81 -20.08 15.45
N GLY A 6 4.71 -19.48 14.97
CA GLY A 6 3.65 -18.94 15.80
C GLY A 6 2.47 -18.57 14.91
N HIS A 7 1.26 -18.99 15.28
CA HIS A 7 0.01 -18.85 14.53
C HIS A 7 -0.51 -17.40 14.41
N THR A 8 0.39 -16.42 14.28
CA THR A 8 0.01 -15.04 14.02
C THR A 8 -0.15 -14.85 12.51
N PRO A 9 -1.31 -14.36 12.04
CA PRO A 9 -1.49 -14.05 10.63
C PRO A 9 -0.44 -13.03 10.23
N LEU A 10 0.29 -13.33 9.18
CA LEU A 10 1.24 -12.41 8.58
C LEU A 10 0.46 -11.42 7.74
N ALA A 11 0.98 -10.20 7.65
CA ALA A 11 0.51 -9.26 6.66
C ALA A 11 1.67 -8.70 5.86
N MET A 12 1.37 -8.43 4.60
CA MET A 12 2.22 -7.71 3.69
C MET A 12 1.61 -6.35 3.41
N TYR A 13 2.42 -5.31 3.58
CA TYR A 13 2.06 -3.97 3.14
C TYR A 13 2.73 -3.69 1.81
N LEU A 14 1.89 -3.58 0.77
CA LEU A 14 2.31 -3.19 -0.56
C LEU A 14 1.93 -1.73 -0.75
N LEU A 15 2.94 -0.89 -0.88
CA LEU A 15 2.74 0.48 -1.32
C LEU A 15 2.37 0.46 -2.81
N SER A 16 1.47 1.37 -3.17
CA SER A 16 1.02 1.52 -4.54
C SER A 16 2.15 1.92 -5.48
N PHE A 17 2.12 1.38 -6.70
CA PHE A 17 2.88 1.85 -7.86
C PHE A 17 1.88 2.32 -8.91
N GLY A 18 2.28 3.21 -9.84
CA GLY A 18 1.39 3.68 -10.91
C GLY A 18 1.13 2.63 -12.01
N THR A 19 1.11 1.35 -11.65
CA THR A 19 1.09 0.18 -12.52
C THR A 19 0.14 -0.87 -11.98
N SER A 20 -0.35 -1.78 -12.84
CA SER A 20 -1.21 -2.87 -12.40
C SER A 20 -0.38 -4.06 -11.91
N TYR A 21 -0.81 -4.71 -10.82
CA TYR A 21 -0.18 -5.94 -10.34
C TYR A 21 -1.20 -6.97 -9.81
N GLU A 22 -0.78 -8.23 -9.82
CA GLU A 22 -1.43 -9.35 -9.13
C GLU A 22 -0.43 -9.98 -8.16
N LEU A 23 -0.89 -10.29 -6.95
CA LEU A 23 -0.09 -10.87 -5.88
C LEU A 23 -0.60 -12.28 -5.55
N TYR A 24 0.32 -13.22 -5.56
CA TYR A 24 0.12 -14.59 -5.13
C TYR A 24 1.06 -14.94 -3.98
N VAL A 25 0.55 -15.63 -2.98
CA VAL A 25 1.32 -16.15 -1.84
C VAL A 25 1.05 -17.65 -1.73
N ASN A 26 2.10 -18.45 -1.72
CA ASN A 26 2.03 -19.92 -1.69
C ASN A 26 1.11 -20.50 -2.78
N GLY A 27 1.14 -19.91 -3.98
CA GLY A 27 0.29 -20.30 -5.12
C GLY A 27 -1.17 -19.85 -5.02
N GLN A 28 -1.59 -19.20 -3.94
CA GLN A 28 -2.94 -18.64 -3.79
C GLN A 28 -2.97 -17.17 -4.17
N TYR A 29 -4.01 -16.77 -4.92
CA TYR A 29 -4.27 -15.36 -5.24
C TYR A 29 -4.68 -14.60 -3.97
N ILE A 30 -4.00 -13.50 -3.69
CA ILE A 30 -4.23 -12.67 -2.51
C ILE A 30 -4.93 -11.36 -2.86
N THR A 31 -4.39 -10.62 -3.84
CA THR A 31 -4.96 -9.34 -4.25
C THR A 31 -4.46 -8.91 -5.62
N ALA A 32 -5.15 -7.92 -6.19
CA ALA A 32 -4.71 -7.20 -7.37
C ALA A 32 -4.89 -5.69 -7.15
N ASN A 33 -4.07 -4.93 -7.86
CA ASN A 33 -4.17 -3.50 -7.97
C ASN A 33 -4.34 -3.20 -9.46
N GLY A 34 -5.58 -2.94 -9.87
CA GLY A 34 -5.91 -2.82 -11.27
C GLY A 34 -6.03 -4.17 -11.99
N LYS A 35 -5.99 -4.16 -13.32
CA LYS A 35 -6.10 -5.35 -14.17
C LYS A 35 -4.80 -5.58 -14.94
N VAL A 36 -4.14 -6.71 -14.65
CA VAL A 36 -2.94 -7.13 -15.37
C VAL A 36 -3.34 -7.73 -16.72
N ALA A 37 -2.73 -7.25 -17.80
CA ALA A 37 -2.92 -7.81 -19.13
C ALA A 37 -1.64 -7.72 -19.96
N THR A 38 -1.57 -8.52 -21.02
CA THR A 38 -0.43 -8.58 -21.94
C THR A 38 -0.45 -7.47 -22.99
N HIS A 39 -1.59 -6.79 -23.17
CA HIS A 39 -1.77 -5.72 -24.14
C HIS A 39 -2.15 -4.42 -23.44
N ARG A 40 -1.61 -3.29 -23.92
CA ARG A 40 -1.82 -1.96 -23.32
C ARG A 40 -3.29 -1.57 -23.20
N GLU A 41 -4.12 -2.05 -24.12
CA GLU A 41 -5.52 -1.69 -24.27
C GLU A 41 -6.43 -2.34 -23.21
N ASP A 42 -5.96 -3.43 -22.60
CA ASP A 42 -6.72 -4.26 -21.66
C ASP A 42 -6.34 -4.02 -20.18
N ILE A 43 -5.52 -3.00 -19.92
CA ILE A 43 -4.95 -2.71 -18.61
C ILE A 43 -5.71 -1.58 -17.95
N GLU A 44 -6.02 -1.80 -16.68
CA GLU A 44 -6.54 -0.75 -15.81
C GLU A 44 -5.49 -0.49 -14.72
N PRO A 45 -4.69 0.59 -14.82
CA PRO A 45 -3.79 0.95 -13.75
C PRO A 45 -4.62 1.46 -12.56
N TYR A 46 -4.33 0.92 -11.39
CA TYR A 46 -4.92 1.42 -10.14
C TYR A 46 -3.81 1.63 -9.12
N ALA A 47 -4.00 2.61 -8.26
CA ALA A 47 -2.98 3.04 -7.33
C ALA A 47 -3.50 3.08 -5.90
N LEU A 48 -3.63 1.91 -5.27
CA LEU A 48 -4.10 1.78 -3.89
C LEU A 48 -3.11 1.04 -2.99
N PRO A 49 -2.56 1.65 -1.93
CA PRO A 49 -1.80 0.92 -0.93
C PRO A 49 -2.68 -0.13 -0.25
N GLN A 50 -2.20 -1.36 -0.14
CA GLN A 50 -2.97 -2.48 0.42
C GLN A 50 -2.20 -3.19 1.53
N VAL A 51 -2.93 -3.53 2.60
CA VAL A 51 -2.49 -4.45 3.64
C VAL A 51 -3.18 -5.79 3.35
N CYS A 52 -2.38 -6.81 3.05
CA CYS A 52 -2.88 -8.14 2.74
C CYS A 52 -2.46 -9.10 3.85
N SER A 53 -3.43 -9.60 4.62
CA SER A 53 -3.20 -10.64 5.61
C SER A 53 -3.37 -12.02 4.98
N PHE A 54 -2.48 -12.95 5.32
CA PHE A 54 -2.54 -14.33 4.86
C PHE A 54 -2.06 -15.29 5.95
N ASP A 55 -2.58 -16.50 5.91
CA ASP A 55 -2.19 -17.55 6.84
C ASP A 55 -0.80 -18.10 6.48
N ASN A 56 -0.02 -18.37 7.52
CA ASN A 56 1.30 -18.94 7.35
C ASN A 56 1.20 -20.46 7.22
N GLY A 57 1.31 -20.97 5.99
CA GLY A 57 1.20 -22.40 5.69
C GLY A 57 2.46 -23.22 6.01
N GLY A 58 3.56 -22.59 6.42
CA GLY A 58 4.82 -23.26 6.77
C GLY A 58 5.99 -22.30 7.02
N ASP A 59 7.21 -22.83 7.07
CA ASP A 59 8.41 -22.04 7.41
C ASP A 59 8.96 -21.22 6.23
N THR A 60 8.42 -21.45 5.03
CA THR A 60 8.83 -20.79 3.78
C THR A 60 7.62 -20.15 3.12
N LEU A 61 7.76 -18.88 2.78
CA LEU A 61 6.77 -18.14 2.00
C LEU A 61 7.24 -18.01 0.55
N ASP A 62 6.41 -18.46 -0.39
CA ASP A 62 6.60 -18.19 -1.81
C ASP A 62 5.72 -17.00 -2.21
N ILE A 63 6.33 -15.93 -2.73
CA ILE A 63 5.64 -14.70 -3.12
C ILE A 63 5.88 -14.45 -4.60
N ILE A 64 4.80 -14.44 -5.38
CA ILE A 64 4.84 -14.11 -6.80
C ILE A 64 4.06 -12.83 -7.01
N VAL A 65 4.72 -11.85 -7.62
CA VAL A 65 4.06 -10.60 -8.05
C VAL A 65 4.17 -10.54 -9.56
N GLN A 66 3.03 -10.51 -10.22
CA GLN A 66 2.95 -10.25 -11.66
C GLN A 66 2.65 -8.78 -11.88
N VAL A 67 3.50 -8.07 -12.65
CA VAL A 67 3.36 -6.64 -12.88
C VAL A 67 3.21 -6.37 -14.37
N ALA A 68 2.18 -5.62 -14.75
CA ALA A 68 2.04 -5.05 -16.08
C ALA A 68 2.29 -3.54 -16.03
N ASN A 69 3.38 -3.10 -16.66
CA ASN A 69 3.84 -1.71 -16.64
C ASN A 69 3.70 -1.02 -18.01
N PHE A 70 2.49 -1.03 -18.57
CA PHE A 70 2.24 -0.29 -19.81
C PHE A 70 1.88 1.18 -19.58
N SER A 71 1.54 1.53 -18.33
CA SER A 71 1.04 2.84 -17.91
C SER A 71 2.14 3.76 -17.37
N HIS A 72 3.32 3.24 -17.02
CA HIS A 72 4.40 4.03 -16.45
C HIS A 72 5.76 3.75 -17.10
N LYS A 73 6.62 4.78 -17.17
CA LYS A 73 7.96 4.67 -17.77
C LYS A 73 8.95 3.85 -16.93
N TYR A 74 8.67 3.71 -15.64
CA TYR A 74 9.49 2.97 -14.67
C TYR A 74 8.71 1.77 -14.17
N GLY A 75 9.25 0.57 -14.38
CA GLY A 75 8.64 -0.68 -13.91
C GLY A 75 9.11 -1.06 -12.51
N GLY A 76 8.43 -2.04 -11.93
CA GLY A 76 8.83 -2.67 -10.68
C GLY A 76 8.38 -1.94 -9.41
N PHE A 77 8.85 -2.47 -8.28
CA PHE A 77 8.56 -1.97 -6.94
C PHE A 77 9.36 -0.70 -6.66
N TRP A 78 8.71 0.46 -6.60
CA TRP A 78 9.37 1.71 -6.21
C TRP A 78 9.56 1.84 -4.70
N HIS A 79 8.93 0.95 -3.94
CA HIS A 79 8.94 0.93 -2.48
C HIS A 79 9.17 -0.50 -2.00
N SER A 80 9.89 -0.63 -0.90
CA SER A 80 10.11 -1.94 -0.25
C SER A 80 8.79 -2.52 0.25
N ILE A 81 8.57 -3.80 -0.06
CA ILE A 81 7.49 -4.59 0.51
C ILE A 81 7.79 -4.80 2.01
N ARG A 82 6.83 -4.48 2.88
CA ARG A 82 6.97 -4.75 4.33
C ARG A 82 6.21 -6.02 4.68
N LEU A 83 6.89 -6.97 5.31
CA LEU A 83 6.32 -8.20 5.82
C LEU A 83 6.46 -8.21 7.34
N GLY A 84 5.40 -8.58 8.05
CA GLY A 84 5.43 -8.69 9.51
C GLY A 84 4.13 -9.26 10.05
N ALA A 85 4.00 -9.32 11.37
CA ALA A 85 2.74 -9.71 11.98
C ALA A 85 1.63 -8.72 11.58
N SER A 86 0.43 -9.23 11.31
CA SER A 86 -0.69 -8.41 10.84
C SER A 86 -0.98 -7.22 11.76
N THR A 87 -0.86 -7.42 13.08
CA THR A 87 -1.01 -6.35 14.07
C THR A 87 0.05 -5.26 13.96
N GLN A 88 1.32 -5.63 13.74
CA GLN A 88 2.42 -4.66 13.58
C GLN A 88 2.25 -3.83 12.31
N ILE A 89 1.85 -4.47 11.21
CA ILE A 89 1.62 -3.79 9.94
C ILE A 89 0.44 -2.82 10.05
N GLN A 90 -0.67 -3.25 10.66
CA GLN A 90 -1.83 -2.38 10.88
C GLN A 90 -1.49 -1.20 11.80
N MET A 91 -0.81 -1.43 12.93
CA MET A 91 -0.37 -0.36 13.82
C MET A 91 0.54 0.67 13.12
N SER A 92 1.47 0.20 12.26
CA SER A 92 2.32 1.10 11.48
C SER A 92 1.51 1.96 10.51
N ARG A 93 0.49 1.38 9.87
CA ARG A 93 -0.41 2.10 8.96
C ARG A 93 -1.22 3.15 9.72
N ASP A 94 -1.83 2.77 10.84
CA ASP A 94 -2.71 3.67 11.60
C ASP A 94 -1.95 4.83 12.21
N ARG A 95 -0.69 4.59 12.63
CA ARG A 95 0.21 5.68 13.06
C ARG A 95 0.49 6.67 11.93
N GLN A 96 0.69 6.19 10.70
CA GLN A 96 0.90 7.05 9.54
C GLN A 96 -0.36 7.90 9.28
N VAL A 97 -1.54 7.27 9.26
CA VAL A 97 -2.81 7.98 9.08
C VAL A 97 -3.05 9.02 10.19
N ALA A 98 -2.71 8.71 11.43
CA ALA A 98 -2.85 9.66 12.54
C ALA A 98 -1.97 10.91 12.36
N VAL A 99 -0.72 10.73 11.89
CA VAL A 99 0.17 11.84 11.56
C VAL A 99 -0.39 12.66 10.41
N ASP A 100 -0.88 12.02 9.35
CA ASP A 100 -1.44 12.70 8.19
C ASP A 100 -2.69 13.53 8.55
N VAL A 101 -3.58 12.99 9.39
CA VAL A 101 -4.77 13.71 9.90
C VAL A 101 -4.36 14.90 10.77
N LEU A 102 -3.33 14.74 11.62
CA LEU A 102 -2.82 15.82 12.44
C LEU A 102 -2.25 16.96 11.59
N LEU A 103 -1.49 16.63 10.54
CA LEU A 103 -0.96 17.61 9.59
C LEU A 103 -2.06 18.28 8.77
N ALA A 104 -3.05 17.52 8.31
CA ALA A 104 -4.20 18.08 7.61
C ALA A 104 -4.98 19.05 8.50
N GLY A 105 -5.19 18.69 9.78
CA GLY A 105 -5.82 19.56 10.77
C GLY A 105 -5.02 20.82 11.05
N SER A 106 -3.69 20.74 11.14
CA SER A 106 -2.85 21.91 11.37
C SER A 106 -2.87 22.87 10.18
N PHE A 107 -2.82 22.36 8.94
CA PHE A 107 -2.97 23.18 7.74
C PHE A 107 -4.38 23.79 7.61
N PHE A 108 -5.41 23.08 8.06
CA PHE A 108 -6.78 23.61 8.08
C PHE A 108 -6.90 24.81 9.03
N ILE A 109 -6.35 24.71 10.25
CA ILE A 109 -6.32 25.80 11.22
C ILE A 109 -5.51 26.99 10.68
N MET A 110 -4.33 26.72 10.09
CA MET A 110 -3.53 27.77 9.45
C MET A 110 -4.31 28.46 8.33
N SER A 111 -5.05 27.71 7.52
CA SER A 111 -5.86 28.28 6.43
C SER A 111 -6.93 29.23 6.97
N ILE A 112 -7.68 28.82 8.00
CA ILE A 112 -8.69 29.68 8.64
C ILE A 112 -8.05 30.93 9.23
N TYR A 113 -6.90 30.78 9.91
CA TYR A 113 -6.16 31.91 10.47
C TYR A 113 -5.76 32.94 9.39
N HIS A 114 -5.24 32.48 8.25
CA HIS A 114 -4.88 33.36 7.14
C HIS A 114 -6.09 34.05 6.51
N PHE A 115 -7.20 33.32 6.32
CA PHE A 115 -8.44 33.92 5.83
C PHE A 115 -8.98 35.00 6.77
N GLY A 116 -8.93 34.74 8.09
CA GLY A 116 -9.34 35.72 9.10
C GLY A 116 -8.53 37.01 9.00
N ILE A 117 -7.19 36.91 8.99
CA ILE A 117 -6.31 38.08 8.85
C ILE A 117 -6.52 38.80 7.52
N PHE A 118 -6.62 38.09 6.40
CA PHE A 118 -6.82 38.70 5.10
C PHE A 118 -8.16 39.44 5.01
N SER A 119 -9.23 38.88 5.58
CA SER A 119 -10.55 39.52 5.60
C SER A 119 -10.64 40.71 6.56
N ALA A 120 -9.79 40.76 7.59
CA ALA A 120 -9.71 41.85 8.56
C ALA A 120 -8.64 42.90 8.20
N ALA A 121 -7.82 42.65 7.18
CA ALA A 121 -6.88 43.61 6.64
C ALA A 121 -7.66 44.64 5.79
N PRO A 122 -7.58 45.94 6.10
CA PRO A 122 -8.22 47.00 5.34
C PRO A 122 -7.60 47.23 3.95
#